data_AF-A0A9X0AT95-F1
#
_entry.id   AF-A0A9X0AT95-F1
#
_cell.length_a   1.000
_cell.length_b   1.000
_cell.length_c   1.000
_cell.angle_alpha   90.00
_cell.angle_beta   90.00
_cell.angle_gamma   90.00
#
_symmetry.space_group_name_H-M   'P 1'
#
loop_
_entity.id
_entity.type
_entity.pdbx_description
1 polymer ?
#
loop_
_entity_poly.entity_id
_entity_poly.type
_entity_poly.pdbx_seq_one_letter_code
_entity_poly.pdbx_strand_id
1 'polypeptide(L)'
;MSYSKIAVVAGAAFISGVAAHGRVQGITADGVWYEGYNPSFQYEQVAPVVAGWSDPADLSNGFISPDAYGTSDIICHLSATNAKGYVNVTAGTEVNLQWTTWPTSHHGPVLDYLAACTGNDCTTVDKTTLKFFKIDGVGLIDDTTIPGTWASDQLIENNSSWSVTIPESLAPGGYVLRHEIIALHSAEEADGAQNYPQCVNLWVSGTGTTTPADSDTTLGTALYTENGAGVSANIYASLASYVVPGPTQWASATASVVQGTSGAVATGAAPVSSEASSAVASNAPVSSASTSAAVVASTSAQSTTAVVASSSSKKSCTKKASASTSAVSPIVTSAPAPTGGSNVITDMITDYVTVTDVVTVTVTA
;
A
#
# COMPACT_ATOMS: atom_id res chain seq x y z
N MET A 1 0.90 34.54 -70.38
CA MET A 1 0.95 34.46 -68.89
C MET A 1 0.33 33.12 -68.50
N SER A 2 1.15 32.13 -68.17
CA SER A 2 0.68 30.81 -67.74
C SER A 2 1.08 30.64 -66.28
N TYR A 3 0.10 30.54 -65.39
CA TYR A 3 0.33 30.32 -63.96
C TYR A 3 0.17 28.83 -63.66
N SER A 4 1.28 28.17 -63.36
CA SER A 4 1.29 26.78 -62.88
C SER A 4 0.90 26.78 -61.41
N LYS A 5 -0.20 26.11 -61.06
CA LYS A 5 -0.64 25.92 -59.67
C LYS A 5 0.06 24.68 -59.11
N ILE A 6 1.06 24.89 -58.26
CA ILE A 6 1.63 23.83 -57.43
C ILE A 6 0.71 23.68 -56.21
N ALA A 7 -0.03 22.58 -56.16
CA ALA A 7 -0.74 22.17 -54.96
C ALA A 7 0.25 21.46 -54.02
N VAL A 8 0.63 22.13 -52.94
CA VAL A 8 1.36 21.51 -51.83
C VAL A 8 0.35 20.74 -51.00
N VAL A 9 0.36 19.41 -51.10
CA VAL A 9 -0.36 18.53 -50.18
C VAL A 9 0.46 18.45 -48.90
N ALA A 10 0.04 19.19 -47.87
CA ALA A 10 0.58 19.03 -46.53
C ALA A 10 0.08 17.70 -45.96
N GLY A 11 0.97 16.70 -45.90
CA GLY A 11 0.72 15.44 -45.21
C GLY A 11 0.65 15.70 -43.71
N ALA A 12 -0.54 15.57 -43.11
CA ALA A 12 -0.67 15.49 -41.67
C ALA A 12 -0.10 14.12 -41.22
N ALA A 13 1.12 14.13 -40.68
CA ALA A 13 1.62 13.00 -39.93
C ALA A 13 0.80 12.91 -38.63
N PHE A 14 -0.13 11.96 -38.57
CA PHE A 14 -0.72 11.54 -37.31
C PHE A 14 0.38 10.85 -36.50
N ILE A 15 0.96 11.58 -35.55
CA ILE A 15 1.74 10.95 -34.49
C ILE A 15 0.71 10.21 -33.64
N SER A 16 0.53 8.92 -33.91
CA SER A 16 -0.10 8.01 -32.96
C SER A 16 0.78 8.03 -31.71
N GLY A 17 0.41 8.85 -30.72
CA GLY A 17 0.96 8.74 -29.38
C GLY A 17 0.51 7.39 -28.85
N VAL A 18 1.37 6.39 -28.97
CA VAL A 18 1.20 5.14 -28.24
C VAL A 18 1.45 5.53 -26.79
N ALA A 19 0.38 5.72 -26.01
CA ALA A 19 0.50 5.85 -24.57
C ALA A 19 1.04 4.50 -24.07
N ALA A 20 2.35 4.43 -23.92
CA ALA A 20 3.03 3.20 -23.57
C ALA A 20 3.13 3.18 -22.04
N HIS A 21 2.30 2.33 -21.44
CA HIS A 21 2.25 1.90 -20.03
C HIS A 21 1.34 2.72 -19.11
N GLY A 22 1.05 2.18 -17.93
CA GLY A 22 -0.16 2.47 -17.16
C GLY A 22 0.08 3.18 -15.83
N ARG A 23 -1.01 3.68 -15.24
CA ARG A 23 -1.02 4.27 -13.89
C ARG A 23 -2.31 3.92 -13.14
N VAL A 24 -2.32 4.09 -11.83
CA VAL A 24 -3.56 3.97 -11.04
C VAL A 24 -4.42 5.21 -11.31
N GLN A 25 -5.53 5.02 -12.03
CA GLN A 25 -6.47 6.08 -12.36
C GLN A 25 -7.54 6.29 -11.28
N GLY A 26 -7.71 5.32 -10.37
CA GLY A 26 -8.54 5.52 -9.20
C GLY A 26 -8.48 4.39 -8.20
N ILE A 27 -9.07 4.66 -7.05
CA ILE A 27 -9.03 3.81 -5.87
C ILE A 27 -10.46 3.63 -5.39
N THR A 28 -10.88 2.39 -5.18
CA THR A 28 -12.17 2.09 -4.55
C THR A 28 -11.94 1.53 -3.16
N ALA A 29 -12.53 2.14 -2.15
CA ALA A 29 -12.55 1.65 -0.78
C ALA A 29 -13.96 1.76 -0.22
N ASP A 30 -14.44 0.70 0.45
CA ASP A 30 -15.78 0.63 1.02
C ASP A 30 -16.91 1.03 0.01
N GLY A 31 -16.71 0.68 -1.27
CA GLY A 31 -17.65 1.01 -2.36
C GLY A 31 -17.59 2.45 -2.88
N VAL A 32 -16.65 3.27 -2.40
CA VAL A 32 -16.47 4.67 -2.81
C VAL A 32 -15.26 4.79 -3.75
N TRP A 33 -15.48 5.35 -4.93
CA TRP A 33 -14.44 5.69 -5.90
C TRP A 33 -13.76 7.02 -5.55
N TYR A 34 -12.44 7.01 -5.51
CA TYR A 34 -11.57 8.18 -5.38
C TYR A 34 -10.74 8.31 -6.65
N GLU A 35 -10.69 9.52 -7.21
CA GLU A 35 -9.85 9.80 -8.37
C GLU A 35 -8.36 9.65 -8.01
N GLY A 36 -7.62 8.92 -8.83
CA GLY A 36 -6.17 8.80 -8.74
C GLY A 36 -5.47 10.06 -9.25
N TYR A 37 -4.15 10.12 -9.14
CA TYR A 37 -3.42 11.21 -9.75
C TYR A 37 -3.42 11.09 -11.28
N ASN A 38 -3.56 12.24 -11.94
CA ASN A 38 -3.39 12.36 -13.38
C ASN A 38 -2.33 13.44 -13.64
N PRO A 39 -1.26 13.13 -14.39
CA PRO A 39 -0.25 14.13 -14.76
C PRO A 39 -0.82 15.38 -15.43
N SER A 40 -2.01 15.32 -16.06
CA SER A 40 -2.66 16.51 -16.63
C SER A 40 -3.03 17.57 -15.60
N PHE A 41 -3.21 17.20 -14.32
CA PHE A 41 -3.57 18.11 -13.24
C PHE A 41 -2.55 19.25 -13.07
N GLN A 42 -1.29 19.03 -13.45
CA GLN A 42 -0.25 20.06 -13.39
C GLN A 42 -0.50 21.24 -14.34
N TYR A 43 -1.37 21.06 -15.34
CA TYR A 43 -1.74 22.09 -16.31
C TYR A 43 -3.06 22.78 -15.97
N GLU A 44 -3.72 22.36 -14.89
CA GLU A 44 -4.96 22.96 -14.44
C GLU A 44 -4.70 24.19 -13.57
N GLN A 45 -5.59 25.19 -13.67
CA GLN A 45 -5.48 26.41 -12.86
C GLN A 45 -5.66 26.09 -11.36
N VAL A 46 -6.51 25.12 -11.05
CA VAL A 46 -6.76 24.61 -9.70
C VAL A 46 -6.80 23.09 -9.80
N ALA A 47 -5.67 22.44 -9.54
CA ALA A 47 -5.58 20.99 -9.55
C ALA A 47 -6.51 20.38 -8.47
N PRO A 48 -7.18 19.25 -8.76
CA PRO A 48 -7.99 18.55 -7.78
C PRO A 48 -7.13 18.00 -6.63
N VAL A 49 -7.72 17.96 -5.44
CA VAL A 49 -7.13 17.26 -4.30
C VAL A 49 -7.44 15.78 -4.43
N VAL A 50 -6.40 14.98 -4.62
CA VAL A 50 -6.48 13.51 -4.71
C VAL A 50 -5.65 12.85 -3.62
N ALA A 51 -5.91 11.56 -3.40
CA ALA A 51 -5.15 10.73 -2.46
C ALA A 51 -3.95 10.02 -3.10
N GLY A 52 -3.93 9.90 -4.44
CA GLY A 52 -2.77 9.46 -5.20
C GLY A 52 -1.67 10.52 -5.20
N TRP A 53 -0.43 10.10 -5.01
CA TRP A 53 0.73 10.99 -5.05
C TRP A 53 0.93 11.51 -6.47
N SER A 54 1.38 12.76 -6.59
CA SER A 54 1.73 13.31 -7.90
C SER A 54 3.05 12.73 -8.38
N ASP A 55 3.19 12.42 -9.65
CA ASP A 55 4.42 12.03 -10.36
C ASP A 55 4.59 12.88 -11.63
N PRO A 56 4.78 14.21 -11.51
CA PRO A 56 4.64 15.15 -12.63
C PRO A 56 5.64 14.92 -13.78
N ALA A 57 6.73 14.21 -13.53
CA ALA A 57 7.72 13.85 -14.54
C ALA A 57 7.33 12.59 -15.33
N ASP A 58 6.35 11.81 -14.88
CA ASP A 58 5.86 10.63 -15.58
C ASP A 58 4.77 10.97 -16.63
N LEU A 59 5.15 11.72 -17.66
CA LEU A 59 4.23 12.13 -18.72
C LEU A 59 3.93 11.02 -19.74
N SER A 60 4.74 9.98 -19.75
CA SER A 60 4.62 8.84 -20.66
C SER A 60 3.93 7.64 -20.02
N ASN A 61 3.54 7.71 -18.75
CA ASN A 61 3.15 6.57 -17.91
C ASN A 61 4.24 5.47 -17.90
N GLY A 62 5.52 5.86 -17.86
CA GLY A 62 6.67 4.98 -17.89
C GLY A 62 6.99 4.34 -16.53
N PHE A 63 8.25 3.97 -16.35
CA PHE A 63 8.71 3.11 -15.27
C PHE A 63 10.00 3.63 -14.62
N ILE A 64 10.33 3.03 -13.49
CA ILE A 64 11.65 3.11 -12.85
C ILE A 64 12.44 1.85 -13.21
N SER A 65 13.62 2.02 -13.80
CA SER A 65 14.54 0.93 -14.11
C SER A 65 15.40 0.55 -12.89
N PRO A 66 16.02 -0.64 -12.88
CA PRO A 66 16.82 -1.12 -11.76
C PRO A 66 18.01 -0.22 -11.38
N ASP A 67 18.70 0.38 -12.34
CA ASP A 67 19.76 1.38 -12.13
C ASP A 67 19.33 2.60 -11.29
N ALA A 68 18.02 2.86 -11.21
CA ALA A 68 17.42 3.93 -10.43
C ALA A 68 16.89 3.46 -9.05
N TYR A 69 17.03 2.19 -8.66
CA TYR A 69 16.56 1.67 -7.36
C TYR A 69 17.22 2.35 -6.16
N GLY A 70 18.45 2.85 -6.31
CA GLY A 70 19.12 3.63 -5.26
C GLY A 70 18.60 5.07 -5.11
N THR A 71 17.68 5.52 -5.97
CA THR A 71 17.21 6.91 -6.02
C THR A 71 15.84 7.09 -5.38
N SER A 72 15.45 8.33 -5.08
CA SER A 72 14.15 8.62 -4.50
C SER A 72 12.95 8.33 -5.42
N ASP A 73 13.18 8.05 -6.71
CA ASP A 73 12.11 7.82 -7.67
C ASP A 73 11.48 6.42 -7.51
N ILE A 74 12.22 5.42 -7.04
CA ILE A 74 11.65 4.09 -6.77
C ILE A 74 10.60 4.09 -5.63
N ILE A 75 10.59 5.15 -4.82
CA ILE A 75 9.73 5.25 -3.63
C ILE A 75 8.27 5.38 -4.06
N CYS A 76 7.96 6.40 -4.88
CA CYS A 76 6.60 6.75 -5.29
C CYS A 76 6.51 7.23 -6.75
N HIS A 77 7.48 6.85 -7.59
CA HIS A 77 7.65 7.28 -8.99
C HIS A 77 8.38 8.63 -9.17
N LEU A 78 8.57 9.00 -10.44
CA LEU A 78 9.41 10.08 -10.94
C LEU A 78 8.99 11.44 -10.38
N SER A 79 9.92 12.08 -9.67
CA SER A 79 9.68 13.40 -9.05
C SER A 79 8.47 13.43 -8.12
N ALA A 80 8.11 12.28 -7.53
CA ALA A 80 6.84 12.20 -6.83
C ALA A 80 6.76 13.07 -5.57
N THR A 81 5.60 13.70 -5.35
CA THR A 81 5.32 14.55 -4.18
C THR A 81 4.03 14.12 -3.49
N ASN A 82 3.94 14.43 -2.19
CA ASN A 82 2.85 13.98 -1.33
C ASN A 82 1.47 14.37 -1.88
N ALA A 83 0.56 13.39 -1.91
CA ALA A 83 -0.85 13.66 -2.09
C ALA A 83 -1.40 14.57 -0.99
N LYS A 84 -2.48 15.30 -1.30
CA LYS A 84 -3.10 16.27 -0.37
C LYS A 84 -4.41 15.79 0.23
N GLY A 85 -4.94 14.68 -0.25
CA GLY A 85 -6.07 13.99 0.34
C GLY A 85 -5.70 12.60 0.86
N TYR A 86 -6.70 11.90 1.40
CA TYR A 86 -6.62 10.51 1.86
C TYR A 86 -7.73 9.67 1.23
N VAL A 87 -7.54 8.35 1.19
CA VAL A 87 -8.64 7.37 1.13
C VAL A 87 -8.86 6.86 2.55
N ASN A 88 -10.08 7.01 3.07
CA ASN A 88 -10.42 6.46 4.38
C ASN A 88 -10.72 4.97 4.23
N VAL A 89 -10.09 4.15 5.07
CA VAL A 89 -10.24 2.69 5.05
C VAL A 89 -10.41 2.17 6.47
N THR A 90 -11.02 0.99 6.60
CA THR A 90 -11.08 0.27 7.87
C THR A 90 -10.10 -0.89 7.81
N ALA A 91 -9.30 -1.09 8.85
CA ALA A 91 -8.45 -2.28 8.96
C ALA A 91 -9.30 -3.54 8.79
N GLY A 92 -8.85 -4.46 7.94
CA GLY A 92 -9.56 -5.67 7.54
C GLY A 92 -10.41 -5.53 6.27
N THR A 93 -10.59 -4.31 5.73
CA THR A 93 -11.30 -4.12 4.45
C THR A 93 -10.35 -4.06 3.26
N GLU A 94 -10.92 -4.28 2.07
CA GLU A 94 -10.19 -4.25 0.81
C GLU A 94 -10.12 -2.82 0.24
N VAL A 95 -8.98 -2.52 -0.37
CA VAL A 95 -8.77 -1.37 -1.24
C VAL A 95 -8.52 -1.92 -2.64
N ASN A 96 -9.32 -1.48 -3.61
CA ASN A 96 -9.14 -1.84 -5.01
C ASN A 96 -8.48 -0.68 -5.77
N LEU A 97 -7.38 -0.96 -6.46
CA LEU A 97 -6.63 -0.02 -7.27
C LEU A 97 -6.92 -0.29 -8.74
N GLN A 98 -7.56 0.67 -9.40
CA GLN A 98 -7.92 0.60 -10.80
C GLN A 98 -6.82 1.26 -11.63
N TRP A 99 -6.20 0.49 -12.50
CA TRP A 99 -5.24 0.96 -13.49
C TRP A 99 -5.95 1.44 -14.74
N THR A 100 -5.27 2.32 -15.49
CA THR A 100 -5.46 2.40 -16.95
C THR A 100 -5.15 1.04 -17.58
N THR A 101 -5.54 0.82 -18.83
CA THR A 101 -5.28 -0.45 -19.53
C THR A 101 -3.83 -0.92 -19.38
N TRP A 102 -3.65 -2.14 -18.87
CA TRP A 102 -2.35 -2.78 -18.74
C TRP A 102 -2.02 -3.63 -19.97
N PRO A 103 -0.81 -3.56 -20.55
CA PRO A 103 -0.46 -4.37 -21.72
C PRO A 103 -0.33 -5.85 -21.37
N THR A 104 -0.91 -6.72 -22.19
CA THR A 104 -0.83 -8.18 -21.98
C THR A 104 0.58 -8.75 -22.11
N SER A 105 1.54 -8.02 -22.70
CA SER A 105 2.93 -8.45 -22.73
C SER A 105 3.67 -8.19 -21.42
N HIS A 106 3.14 -7.33 -20.54
CA HIS A 106 3.79 -6.88 -19.32
C HIS A 106 3.49 -7.82 -18.15
N HIS A 107 3.91 -9.08 -18.33
CA HIS A 107 3.85 -10.11 -17.32
C HIS A 107 4.76 -9.78 -16.14
N GLY A 108 4.28 -10.02 -14.92
CA GLY A 108 5.09 -9.89 -13.72
C GLY A 108 4.28 -9.76 -12.43
N PRO A 109 4.97 -9.61 -11.29
CA PRO A 109 4.32 -9.56 -9.99
C PRO A 109 3.56 -8.25 -9.77
N VAL A 110 2.60 -8.32 -8.84
CA VAL A 110 1.93 -7.18 -8.23
C VAL A 110 2.22 -7.21 -6.74
N LEU A 111 2.70 -6.09 -6.19
CA LEU A 111 3.16 -5.97 -4.82
C LEU A 111 2.53 -4.77 -4.13
N ASP A 112 2.21 -4.95 -2.84
CA ASP A 112 1.60 -3.92 -2.01
C ASP A 112 2.36 -3.76 -0.70
N TYR A 113 2.66 -2.51 -0.37
CA TYR A 113 3.38 -2.15 0.84
C TYR A 113 2.66 -1.03 1.57
N LEU A 114 2.77 -1.02 2.89
CA LEU A 114 2.38 0.12 3.71
C LEU A 114 3.63 0.74 4.36
N ALA A 115 3.61 2.05 4.56
CA ALA A 115 4.56 2.76 5.41
C ALA A 115 3.83 3.76 6.29
N ALA A 116 4.08 3.74 7.60
CA ALA A 116 3.46 4.69 8.52
C ALA A 116 4.00 6.10 8.28
N CYS A 117 3.13 7.09 8.26
CA CYS A 117 3.49 8.49 8.12
C CYS A 117 3.89 9.08 9.47
N THR A 118 5.00 9.82 9.52
CA THR A 118 5.43 10.51 10.73
C THR A 118 4.32 11.43 11.25
N GLY A 119 3.93 11.27 12.51
CA GLY A 119 2.85 12.06 13.11
C GLY A 119 1.47 11.80 12.50
N ASN A 120 1.28 10.68 11.78
CA ASN A 120 0.07 10.35 11.04
C ASN A 120 -0.29 11.34 9.91
N ASP A 121 0.65 12.20 9.48
CA ASP A 121 0.43 13.12 8.36
C ASP A 121 1.22 12.72 7.12
N CYS A 122 0.53 12.11 6.17
CA CYS A 122 1.09 11.73 4.88
C CYS A 122 1.16 12.89 3.87
N THR A 123 0.51 14.03 4.15
CA THR A 123 0.49 15.17 3.22
C THR A 123 1.78 15.99 3.24
N THR A 124 2.63 15.76 4.25
CA THR A 124 3.91 16.46 4.48
C THR A 124 5.09 15.53 4.78
N VAL A 125 4.89 14.20 4.81
CA VAL A 125 5.95 13.23 5.14
C VAL A 125 7.10 13.28 4.13
N ASP A 126 8.34 13.27 4.61
CA ASP A 126 9.51 13.07 3.76
C ASP A 126 9.54 11.63 3.25
N LYS A 127 9.28 11.43 1.96
CA LYS A 127 9.20 10.11 1.34
C LYS A 127 10.46 9.27 1.52
N THR A 128 11.63 9.90 1.66
CA THR A 128 12.91 9.19 1.86
C THR A 128 13.04 8.55 3.24
N THR A 129 12.17 8.93 4.18
CA THR A 129 12.11 8.37 5.54
C THR A 129 11.10 7.24 5.69
N LEU A 130 10.24 7.02 4.69
CA LEU A 130 9.23 5.97 4.71
C LEU A 130 9.90 4.60 4.74
N LYS A 131 9.55 3.81 5.76
CA LYS A 131 9.93 2.41 5.85
C LYS A 131 8.72 1.54 5.54
N PHE A 132 8.80 0.83 4.43
CA PHE A 132 7.75 0.00 3.87
C PHE A 132 7.81 -1.42 4.44
N PHE A 133 6.65 -1.97 4.77
CA PHE A 133 6.46 -3.39 5.07
C PHE A 133 5.48 -3.97 4.04
N LYS A 134 5.78 -5.16 3.54
CA LYS A 134 4.98 -5.81 2.49
C LYS A 134 3.71 -6.40 3.09
N ILE A 135 2.55 -6.08 2.52
CA ILE A 135 1.25 -6.63 2.93
C ILE A 135 0.68 -7.63 1.93
N ASP A 136 1.08 -7.54 0.65
CA ASP A 136 0.74 -8.53 -0.38
C ASP A 136 1.85 -8.58 -1.43
N GLY A 137 1.95 -9.70 -2.15
CA GLY A 137 2.94 -9.92 -3.20
C GLY A 137 2.67 -11.20 -3.96
N VAL A 138 1.98 -11.09 -5.09
CA VAL A 138 1.69 -12.22 -5.99
C VAL A 138 2.62 -12.16 -7.19
N GLY A 139 3.26 -13.29 -7.52
CA GLY A 139 4.20 -13.41 -8.65
C GLY A 139 3.66 -14.29 -9.78
N LEU A 140 4.45 -15.28 -10.17
CA LEU A 140 4.07 -16.33 -11.11
C LEU A 140 3.03 -17.26 -10.47
N ILE A 141 1.90 -17.46 -11.14
CA ILE A 141 0.77 -18.27 -10.70
C ILE A 141 0.81 -19.65 -11.38
N ASP A 142 1.05 -19.67 -12.68
CA ASP A 142 1.14 -20.89 -13.48
C ASP A 142 2.22 -20.76 -14.55
N ASP A 143 3.11 -21.74 -14.67
CA ASP A 143 4.18 -21.80 -15.67
C ASP A 143 3.91 -22.86 -16.76
N THR A 144 2.72 -23.46 -16.79
CA THR A 144 2.40 -24.53 -17.75
C THR A 144 2.52 -24.09 -19.22
N THR A 145 2.20 -22.82 -19.49
CA THR A 145 2.33 -22.20 -20.82
C THR A 145 3.15 -20.94 -20.72
N ILE A 146 4.39 -20.97 -21.24
CA ILE A 146 5.33 -19.83 -21.26
C ILE A 146 4.72 -18.64 -22.02
N PRO A 147 4.81 -17.40 -21.50
CA PRO A 147 5.64 -16.94 -20.36
C PRO A 147 5.03 -17.14 -18.96
N GLY A 148 3.93 -17.88 -18.85
CA GLY A 148 3.20 -18.14 -17.62
C GLY A 148 2.01 -17.20 -17.42
N THR A 149 1.19 -17.50 -16.43
CA THR A 149 0.16 -16.61 -15.87
C THR A 149 0.71 -15.95 -14.63
N TRP A 150 0.64 -14.62 -14.59
CA TRP A 150 1.19 -13.79 -13.53
C TRP A 150 0.10 -12.98 -12.83
N ALA A 151 0.45 -12.36 -11.71
CA ALA A 151 -0.42 -11.42 -11.03
C ALA A 151 -0.93 -10.29 -11.94
N SER A 152 -0.10 -9.78 -12.86
CA SER A 152 -0.54 -8.79 -13.84
C SER A 152 -1.59 -9.32 -14.84
N ASP A 153 -1.62 -10.62 -15.11
CA ASP A 153 -2.65 -11.24 -15.96
C ASP A 153 -4.00 -11.30 -15.20
N GLN A 154 -3.98 -11.66 -13.91
CA GLN A 154 -5.17 -11.56 -13.06
C GLN A 154 -5.68 -10.13 -12.94
N LEU A 155 -4.78 -9.15 -12.85
CA LEU A 155 -5.13 -7.73 -12.86
C LEU A 155 -5.84 -7.36 -14.16
N ILE A 156 -5.34 -7.80 -15.32
CA ILE A 156 -5.98 -7.57 -16.62
C ILE A 156 -7.38 -8.19 -16.68
N GLU A 157 -7.49 -9.46 -16.28
CA GLU A 157 -8.78 -10.19 -16.23
C GLU A 157 -9.78 -9.51 -15.29
N ASN A 158 -9.28 -8.92 -14.20
CA ASN A 158 -10.06 -8.12 -13.27
C ASN A 158 -10.26 -6.67 -13.72
N ASN A 159 -10.49 -6.46 -15.03
CA ASN A 159 -10.72 -5.15 -15.63
C ASN A 159 -9.59 -4.15 -15.35
N SER A 160 -8.32 -4.57 -15.38
CA SER A 160 -7.16 -3.76 -14.99
C SER A 160 -7.23 -3.24 -13.55
N SER A 161 -7.68 -4.06 -12.60
CA SER A 161 -7.75 -3.68 -11.18
C SER A 161 -7.16 -4.72 -10.24
N TRP A 162 -6.69 -4.27 -9.09
CA TRP A 162 -6.09 -5.12 -8.06
C TRP A 162 -6.66 -4.79 -6.69
N SER A 163 -7.17 -5.79 -5.97
CA SER A 163 -7.65 -5.66 -4.60
C SER A 163 -6.58 -6.13 -3.61
N VAL A 164 -6.31 -5.30 -2.61
CA VAL A 164 -5.44 -5.61 -1.47
C VAL A 164 -6.20 -5.42 -0.16
N THR A 165 -6.01 -6.33 0.80
CA THR A 165 -6.61 -6.22 2.14
C THR A 165 -5.71 -5.42 3.07
N ILE A 166 -6.26 -4.40 3.73
CA ILE A 166 -5.55 -3.73 4.82
C ILE A 166 -5.54 -4.66 6.04
N PRO A 167 -4.37 -4.99 6.64
CA PRO A 167 -4.32 -5.97 7.72
C PRO A 167 -5.23 -5.61 8.90
N GLU A 168 -6.10 -6.52 9.33
CA GLU A 168 -7.10 -6.27 10.39
C GLU A 168 -6.48 -5.85 11.72
N SER A 169 -5.30 -6.39 12.06
CA SER A 169 -4.60 -6.07 13.30
C SER A 169 -3.81 -4.77 13.27
N LEU A 170 -3.70 -4.11 12.11
CA LEU A 170 -2.91 -2.88 11.93
C LEU A 170 -3.44 -1.75 12.82
N ALA A 171 -2.53 -1.08 13.52
CA ALA A 171 -2.87 0.09 14.33
C ALA A 171 -3.45 1.24 13.46
N PRO A 172 -4.53 1.93 13.89
CA PRO A 172 -5.06 3.09 13.18
C PRO A 172 -4.03 4.20 12.99
N GLY A 173 -4.11 4.93 11.86
CA GLY A 173 -3.20 6.03 11.57
C GLY A 173 -3.11 6.38 10.08
N GLY A 174 -2.21 7.32 9.78
CA GLY A 174 -1.88 7.71 8.41
C GLY A 174 -0.81 6.80 7.83
N TYR A 175 -1.09 6.20 6.68
CA TYR A 175 -0.16 5.32 5.96
C TYR A 175 -0.04 5.71 4.50
N VAL A 176 1.14 5.53 3.91
CA VAL A 176 1.31 5.48 2.46
C VAL A 176 1.15 4.03 2.03
N LEU A 177 0.14 3.75 1.21
CA LEU A 177 0.07 2.52 0.40
C LEU A 177 0.93 2.74 -0.84
N ARG A 178 1.94 1.89 -1.02
CA ARG A 178 2.74 1.80 -2.24
C ARG A 178 2.34 0.51 -2.96
N HIS A 179 1.56 0.67 -4.02
CA HIS A 179 1.14 -0.40 -4.91
C HIS A 179 2.05 -0.40 -6.14
N GLU A 180 2.46 -1.56 -6.63
CA GLU A 180 3.43 -1.65 -7.72
C GLU A 180 3.22 -2.88 -8.60
N ILE A 181 3.30 -2.68 -9.91
CA ILE A 181 3.52 -3.75 -10.88
C ILE A 181 4.99 -3.71 -11.28
N ILE A 182 5.64 -4.88 -11.40
CA ILE A 182 6.97 -4.99 -12.01
C ILE A 182 6.81 -5.77 -13.31
N ALA A 183 7.01 -5.14 -14.47
CA ALA A 183 6.95 -5.85 -15.74
C ALA A 183 8.31 -6.49 -16.06
N LEU A 184 8.27 -7.78 -16.42
CA LEU A 184 9.46 -8.63 -16.59
C LEU A 184 9.73 -9.03 -18.04
N HIS A 185 9.01 -8.46 -19.00
CA HIS A 185 9.07 -8.85 -20.41
C HIS A 185 10.43 -8.59 -21.09
N SER A 186 11.32 -7.84 -20.45
CA SER A 186 12.72 -7.63 -20.89
C SER A 186 13.72 -7.90 -19.75
N ALA A 187 13.28 -8.52 -18.65
CA ALA A 187 14.07 -8.65 -17.41
C ALA A 187 15.20 -9.68 -17.49
N GLU A 188 15.34 -10.41 -18.60
CA GLU A 188 16.51 -11.23 -18.89
C GLU A 188 17.77 -10.40 -19.17
N GLU A 189 17.58 -9.14 -19.58
CA GLU A 189 18.66 -8.18 -19.80
C GLU A 189 18.93 -7.34 -18.55
N ALA A 190 20.17 -6.84 -18.43
CA ALA A 190 20.53 -5.90 -17.39
C ALA A 190 19.64 -4.65 -17.46
N ASP A 191 19.15 -4.21 -16.30
CA ASP A 191 18.21 -3.09 -16.16
C ASP A 191 16.88 -3.22 -16.93
N GLY A 192 16.54 -4.43 -17.37
CA GLY A 192 15.38 -4.67 -18.23
C GLY A 192 14.02 -4.79 -17.51
N ALA A 193 14.02 -4.99 -16.19
CA ALA A 193 12.79 -4.94 -15.39
C ALA A 193 12.24 -3.51 -15.33
N GLN A 194 10.92 -3.37 -15.25
CA GLN A 194 10.25 -2.07 -15.26
C GLN A 194 9.30 -1.95 -14.08
N ASN A 195 9.60 -1.04 -13.15
CA ASN A 195 8.81 -0.84 -11.94
C ASN A 195 7.82 0.32 -12.11
N TYR A 196 6.57 0.08 -11.70
CA TYR A 196 5.48 1.05 -11.78
C TYR A 196 4.92 1.34 -10.38
N PRO A 197 5.68 1.99 -9.48
CA PRO A 197 5.19 2.31 -8.15
C PRO A 197 4.13 3.41 -8.19
N GLN A 198 3.03 3.23 -7.47
CA GLN A 198 1.95 4.20 -7.32
C GLN A 198 1.64 4.34 -5.82
N CYS A 199 1.80 5.55 -5.29
CA CYS A 199 1.59 5.82 -3.87
C CYS A 199 0.22 6.47 -3.61
N VAL A 200 -0.44 6.04 -2.54
CA VAL A 200 -1.74 6.55 -2.11
C VAL A 200 -1.70 6.81 -0.60
N ASN A 201 -2.19 7.98 -0.18
CA ASN A 201 -2.40 8.26 1.24
C ASN A 201 -3.65 7.54 1.74
N LEU A 202 -3.51 6.69 2.75
CA LEU A 202 -4.60 6.04 3.46
C LEU A 202 -4.74 6.61 4.86
N TRP A 203 -5.99 6.82 5.29
CA TRP A 203 -6.31 6.95 6.70
C TRP A 203 -6.96 5.64 7.18
N VAL A 204 -6.21 4.88 7.96
CA VAL A 204 -6.66 3.58 8.48
C VAL A 204 -7.36 3.79 9.82
N SER A 205 -8.63 3.40 9.89
CA SER A 205 -9.41 3.27 11.12
C SER A 205 -9.50 1.81 11.57
N GLY A 206 -9.93 1.56 12.80
CA GLY A 206 -10.10 0.20 13.32
C GLY A 206 -9.74 0.07 14.80
N THR A 207 -9.69 -1.18 15.27
CA THR A 207 -9.33 -1.52 16.67
C THR A 207 -8.01 -2.26 16.78
N GLY A 208 -7.29 -2.45 15.66
CA GLY A 208 -5.98 -3.06 15.64
C GLY A 208 -4.97 -2.30 16.51
N THR A 209 -3.97 -3.01 16.99
CA THR A 209 -2.90 -2.45 17.84
C THR A 209 -1.51 -2.85 17.38
N THR A 210 -1.40 -3.64 16.32
CA THR A 210 -0.14 -4.16 15.82
C THR A 210 0.54 -3.11 14.95
N THR A 211 1.79 -2.82 15.26
CA THR A 211 2.69 -2.02 14.43
C THR A 211 3.85 -2.91 13.98
N PRO A 212 4.28 -2.84 12.70
CA PRO A 212 5.47 -3.54 12.24
C PRO A 212 6.70 -3.16 13.07
N ALA A 213 7.53 -4.14 13.42
CA ALA A 213 8.82 -3.87 14.04
C ALA A 213 9.77 -3.26 13.00
N ASP A 214 10.85 -2.60 13.44
CA ASP A 214 11.86 -2.07 12.53
C ASP A 214 12.40 -3.15 11.57
N SER A 215 12.50 -4.41 12.03
CA SER A 215 12.93 -5.57 11.23
C SER A 215 11.94 -5.99 10.13
N ASP A 216 10.68 -5.58 10.25
CA ASP A 216 9.63 -5.87 9.26
C ASP A 216 9.58 -4.80 8.15
N THR A 217 10.33 -3.71 8.31
CA THR A 217 10.25 -2.53 7.46
C THR A 217 11.55 -2.29 6.70
N THR A 218 11.45 -1.66 5.52
CA THR A 218 12.58 -1.41 4.62
C THR A 218 12.42 -0.04 3.95
N LEU A 219 13.50 0.75 3.86
CA LEU A 219 13.46 2.02 3.13
C LEU A 219 13.12 1.78 1.66
N GLY A 220 12.40 2.70 1.01
CA GLY A 220 12.03 2.55 -0.40
C GLY A 220 13.22 2.27 -1.33
N THR A 221 14.35 2.96 -1.11
CA THR A 221 15.61 2.79 -1.87
C THR A 221 16.37 1.50 -1.56
N ALA A 222 15.86 0.69 -0.63
CA ALA A 222 16.43 -0.59 -0.23
C ALA A 222 15.45 -1.75 -0.48
N LEU A 223 14.30 -1.50 -1.12
CA LEU A 223 13.33 -2.55 -1.45
C LEU A 223 13.94 -3.55 -2.44
N TYR A 224 14.67 -3.07 -3.43
CA TYR A 224 15.12 -3.89 -4.55
C TYR A 224 16.62 -3.76 -4.79
N THR A 225 17.17 -4.80 -5.41
CA THR A 225 18.55 -4.82 -5.92
C THR A 225 18.50 -5.15 -7.40
N GLU A 226 19.37 -4.51 -8.20
CA GLU A 226 19.42 -4.68 -9.66
C GLU A 226 19.51 -6.15 -10.08
N ASN A 227 20.31 -6.94 -9.36
CA ASN A 227 20.56 -8.35 -9.64
C ASN A 227 19.74 -9.29 -8.74
N GLY A 228 18.65 -8.80 -8.13
CA GLY A 228 17.76 -9.64 -7.34
C GLY A 228 17.08 -10.70 -8.21
N ALA A 229 16.91 -11.93 -7.71
CA ALA A 229 16.36 -13.05 -8.48
C ALA A 229 14.92 -12.83 -9.00
N GLY A 230 14.18 -11.90 -8.40
CA GLY A 230 12.85 -11.47 -8.86
C GLY A 230 12.86 -10.26 -9.82
N VAL A 231 14.03 -9.62 -9.98
CA VAL A 231 14.24 -8.45 -10.84
C VAL A 231 14.90 -8.87 -12.13
N SER A 232 15.98 -9.65 -12.08
CA SER A 232 16.60 -10.25 -13.26
C SER A 232 16.04 -11.66 -13.47
N ALA A 233 15.13 -11.80 -14.43
CA ALA A 233 14.38 -13.03 -14.68
C ALA A 233 14.09 -13.20 -16.16
N ASN A 234 14.37 -14.39 -16.70
CA ASN A 234 13.96 -14.78 -18.05
C ASN A 234 12.61 -15.51 -18.00
N ILE A 235 11.53 -14.78 -18.23
CA ILE A 235 10.16 -15.33 -18.21
C ILE A 235 9.81 -16.14 -19.47
N TYR A 236 10.69 -16.15 -20.49
CA TYR A 236 10.51 -16.92 -21.72
C TYR A 236 11.15 -18.32 -21.66
N ALA A 237 11.72 -18.67 -20.50
CA ALA A 237 12.13 -20.02 -20.16
C ALA A 237 11.25 -20.52 -19.02
N SER A 238 11.11 -21.84 -18.89
CA SER A 238 10.36 -22.41 -17.76
C SER A 238 11.04 -22.08 -16.44
N LEU A 239 10.24 -21.59 -15.49
CA LEU A 239 10.63 -21.21 -14.15
C LEU A 239 10.05 -22.23 -13.17
N ALA A 240 10.93 -23.00 -12.51
CA ALA A 240 10.48 -23.93 -11.46
C ALA A 240 9.80 -23.21 -10.29
N SER A 241 10.19 -21.95 -10.04
CA SER A 241 9.58 -21.05 -9.08
C SER A 241 10.02 -19.62 -9.39
N TYR A 242 9.19 -18.64 -9.06
CA TYR A 242 9.56 -17.22 -9.10
C TYR A 242 9.70 -16.65 -7.68
N VAL A 243 10.79 -15.92 -7.43
CA VAL A 243 11.01 -15.23 -6.15
C VAL A 243 10.47 -13.81 -6.25
N VAL A 244 9.37 -13.51 -5.57
CA VAL A 244 8.83 -12.15 -5.52
C VAL A 244 9.86 -11.21 -4.87
N PRO A 245 10.30 -10.12 -5.53
CA PRO A 245 11.34 -9.23 -5.01
C PRO A 245 10.83 -8.42 -3.81
N GLY A 246 11.76 -7.82 -3.06
CA GLY A 246 11.42 -7.04 -1.85
C GLY A 246 11.52 -7.84 -0.55
N PRO A 247 11.25 -7.18 0.60
CA PRO A 247 11.23 -7.84 1.91
C PRO A 247 10.18 -8.95 1.97
N THR A 248 10.30 -9.83 2.96
CA THR A 248 9.26 -10.83 3.25
C THR A 248 7.93 -10.17 3.59
N GLN A 249 6.83 -10.83 3.26
CA GLN A 249 5.50 -10.37 3.68
C GLN A 249 5.43 -10.29 5.20
N TRP A 250 4.84 -9.20 5.69
CA TRP A 250 4.67 -8.95 7.12
C TRP A 250 3.79 -10.04 7.73
N ALA A 251 4.22 -10.61 8.85
CA ALA A 251 3.57 -11.79 9.45
C ALA A 251 2.11 -11.55 9.88
N SER A 252 1.70 -10.28 10.07
CA SER A 252 0.32 -9.91 10.40
C SER A 252 -0.53 -9.54 9.17
N ALA A 253 0.05 -9.56 7.97
CA ALA A 253 -0.70 -9.38 6.74
C ALA A 253 -1.53 -10.63 6.41
N THR A 254 -2.65 -10.41 5.72
CA THR A 254 -3.55 -11.50 5.30
C THR A 254 -3.03 -12.11 4.00
N ALA A 255 -3.45 -13.35 3.69
CA ALA A 255 -3.20 -13.94 2.38
C ALA A 255 -3.82 -13.07 1.27
N SER A 256 -3.23 -13.15 0.06
CA SER A 256 -3.69 -12.41 -1.11
C SER A 256 -5.17 -12.67 -1.39
N VAL A 257 -5.89 -11.60 -1.75
CA VAL A 257 -7.31 -11.68 -2.07
C VAL A 257 -7.51 -12.41 -3.40
N VAL A 258 -8.57 -13.22 -3.49
CA VAL A 258 -9.02 -13.74 -4.78
C VAL A 258 -9.50 -12.56 -5.62
N GLN A 259 -8.74 -12.23 -6.66
CA GLN A 259 -9.04 -11.08 -7.50
C GLN A 259 -10.41 -11.23 -8.17
N GLY A 260 -11.19 -10.16 -8.13
CA GLY A 260 -12.55 -10.12 -8.65
C GLY A 260 -13.07 -8.69 -8.75
N THR A 261 -14.10 -8.50 -9.58
CA THR A 261 -14.59 -7.16 -9.90
C THR A 261 -15.28 -6.56 -8.69
N SER A 262 -14.67 -5.53 -8.09
CA SER A 262 -15.31 -4.70 -7.07
C SER A 262 -15.85 -3.43 -7.72
N GLY A 263 -17.17 -3.25 -7.67
CA GLY A 263 -17.84 -2.09 -8.25
C GLY A 263 -17.96 -0.95 -7.23
N ALA A 264 -17.56 0.26 -7.62
CA ALA A 264 -17.90 1.44 -6.86
C ALA A 264 -19.41 1.74 -6.97
N VAL A 265 -20.05 2.04 -5.85
CA VAL A 265 -21.46 2.46 -5.76
C VAL A 265 -21.61 3.96 -5.52
N ALA A 266 -20.51 4.66 -5.26
CA ALA A 266 -20.45 6.11 -5.08
C ALA A 266 -19.10 6.68 -5.55
N THR A 267 -19.03 7.99 -5.75
CA THR A 267 -17.79 8.75 -5.97
C THR A 267 -17.56 9.70 -4.81
N GLY A 268 -16.35 9.69 -4.25
CA GLY A 268 -15.94 10.53 -3.12
C GLY A 268 -14.87 11.53 -3.51
N ALA A 269 -14.80 12.63 -2.76
CA ALA A 269 -13.65 13.52 -2.77
C ALA A 269 -12.64 13.05 -1.71
N ALA A 270 -11.35 13.17 -2.00
CA ALA A 270 -10.32 12.82 -1.04
C ALA A 270 -10.29 13.84 0.12
N PRO A 271 -10.59 13.46 1.37
CA PRO A 271 -10.53 14.38 2.52
C PRO A 271 -9.12 14.94 2.72
N VAL A 272 -9.03 16.25 2.99
CA VAL A 272 -7.76 16.98 3.24
C VAL A 272 -7.18 16.79 4.64
N SER A 273 -7.88 16.10 5.53
CA SER A 273 -7.41 15.83 6.88
C SER A 273 -7.70 14.39 7.31
N SER A 274 -6.79 13.89 8.13
CA SER A 274 -6.83 12.58 8.77
C SER A 274 -8.06 12.32 9.64
N GLU A 275 -8.77 13.36 10.11
CA GLU A 275 -9.90 13.19 11.04
C GLU A 275 -11.29 13.34 10.41
N ALA A 276 -11.39 13.48 9.09
CA ALA A 276 -12.69 13.60 8.41
C ALA A 276 -13.40 12.24 8.23
N SER A 277 -13.66 11.53 9.32
CA SER A 277 -14.47 10.28 9.32
C SER A 277 -15.42 10.20 10.52
N SER A 278 -16.16 11.28 10.80
CA SER A 278 -17.27 11.27 11.78
C SER A 278 -18.64 11.58 11.17
N ALA A 279 -18.77 11.62 9.83
CA ALA A 279 -20.00 12.06 9.17
C ALA A 279 -20.75 10.93 8.42
N VAL A 280 -20.91 9.74 9.02
CA VAL A 280 -21.90 8.76 8.52
C VAL A 280 -22.56 8.01 9.68
N ALA A 281 -23.28 8.71 10.56
CA ALA A 281 -24.33 8.11 11.40
C ALA A 281 -25.23 9.18 12.02
N SER A 282 -26.24 9.67 11.28
CA SER A 282 -27.47 10.20 11.89
C SER A 282 -28.58 10.33 10.84
N ASN A 283 -29.27 9.22 10.56
CA ASN A 283 -30.65 9.31 10.12
C ASN A 283 -31.49 9.74 11.34
N ALA A 284 -31.70 11.04 11.52
CA ALA A 284 -32.74 11.55 12.40
C ALA A 284 -34.04 11.71 11.59
N PRO A 285 -35.20 11.19 12.06
CA PRO A 285 -36.45 11.34 11.34
C PRO A 285 -36.97 12.77 11.45
N VAL A 286 -37.44 13.29 10.32
CA VAL A 286 -38.24 14.50 10.19
C VAL A 286 -39.57 14.36 10.96
N SER A 287 -39.89 15.33 11.80
CA SER A 287 -41.28 15.65 12.17
C SER A 287 -41.45 17.13 12.51
N SER A 288 -42.10 17.80 11.55
CA SER A 288 -43.09 18.88 11.64
C SER A 288 -43.16 19.76 12.90
N ALA A 289 -43.06 21.07 12.63
CA ALA A 289 -43.40 22.16 13.54
C ALA A 289 -44.87 22.18 13.98
N SER A 290 -45.09 22.62 15.23
CA SER A 290 -46.33 23.28 15.67
C SER A 290 -46.04 24.30 16.77
N THR A 291 -46.75 25.41 16.70
CA THR A 291 -46.60 26.68 17.41
C THR A 291 -47.25 26.74 18.81
N SER A 292 -46.73 27.70 19.62
CA SER A 292 -47.34 28.46 20.72
C SER A 292 -47.61 27.80 22.09
N ALA A 293 -46.94 28.28 23.15
CA ALA A 293 -47.44 29.35 24.06
C ALA A 293 -46.67 29.34 25.39
N ALA A 294 -46.49 30.54 25.96
CA ALA A 294 -45.65 30.90 27.10
C ALA A 294 -46.20 30.50 28.48
N VAL A 295 -45.32 30.32 29.49
CA VAL A 295 -45.52 30.86 30.86
C VAL A 295 -44.17 31.15 31.54
N VAL A 296 -44.21 32.17 32.39
CA VAL A 296 -43.19 32.95 33.10
C VAL A 296 -42.66 32.23 34.36
N ALA A 297 -41.37 32.39 34.69
CA ALA A 297 -40.90 32.56 36.07
C ALA A 297 -39.47 33.14 36.12
N SER A 298 -39.38 34.35 36.67
CA SER A 298 -38.15 35.10 36.97
C SER A 298 -37.72 34.80 38.40
N THR A 299 -36.42 34.66 38.68
CA THR A 299 -35.80 35.23 39.90
C THR A 299 -34.27 35.30 39.80
N SER A 300 -33.77 36.45 40.25
CA SER A 300 -32.40 36.93 40.37
C SER A 300 -31.58 36.27 41.48
N ALA A 301 -30.25 36.26 41.36
CA ALA A 301 -29.34 36.89 42.35
C ALA A 301 -27.86 36.85 41.91
N GLN A 302 -27.15 37.89 42.33
CA GLN A 302 -25.79 38.32 42.00
C GLN A 302 -24.73 37.84 43.02
N SER A 303 -23.48 37.80 42.54
CA SER A 303 -22.22 38.26 43.18
C SER A 303 -21.77 37.73 44.56
N THR A 304 -20.54 37.24 44.68
CA THR A 304 -19.35 38.05 45.09
C THR A 304 -18.08 37.22 45.35
N THR A 305 -16.98 37.94 45.16
CA THR A 305 -15.52 37.81 45.34
C THR A 305 -14.88 37.13 46.57
N ALA A 306 -13.60 36.76 46.32
CA ALA A 306 -12.37 36.90 47.15
C ALA A 306 -12.02 35.81 48.19
N VAL A 307 -10.76 35.60 48.63
CA VAL A 307 -9.34 35.68 48.21
C VAL A 307 -8.58 34.99 49.39
N VAL A 308 -7.29 34.64 49.21
CA VAL A 308 -6.24 34.44 50.24
C VAL A 308 -6.11 32.99 50.76
N ALA A 309 -4.96 32.43 51.09
CA ALA A 309 -3.59 32.41 50.58
C ALA A 309 -2.82 31.43 51.51
N SER A 310 -1.85 30.74 50.92
CA SER A 310 -0.51 30.46 51.45
C SER A 310 -0.26 29.70 52.76
N SER A 311 0.75 28.84 52.59
CA SER A 311 1.89 28.53 53.49
C SER A 311 1.78 27.18 54.19
N SER A 312 2.85 26.42 54.42
CA SER A 312 4.25 26.40 53.98
C SER A 312 4.87 25.22 54.74
N SER A 313 5.83 24.51 54.17
CA SER A 313 6.96 23.92 54.95
C SER A 313 8.02 23.37 54.02
N LYS A 314 9.21 23.97 54.14
CA LYS A 314 10.48 23.64 53.49
C LYS A 314 11.22 22.52 54.23
N LYS A 315 12.13 21.86 53.50
CA LYS A 315 13.56 21.54 53.80
C LYS A 315 13.88 20.09 53.39
N SER A 316 15.06 19.67 52.92
CA SER A 316 16.23 20.24 52.23
C SER A 316 17.41 19.29 52.51
N CYS A 317 18.12 18.86 51.45
CA CYS A 317 19.51 18.37 51.38
C CYS A 317 19.84 17.02 52.08
N THR A 318 20.76 16.16 51.62
CA THR A 318 22.10 16.42 51.04
C THR A 318 22.70 15.17 50.35
N LYS A 319 23.70 15.41 49.48
CA LYS A 319 24.58 14.52 48.69
C LYS A 319 25.19 13.29 49.40
N LYS A 320 25.61 12.25 48.64
CA LYS A 320 27.04 11.89 48.35
C LYS A 320 27.17 10.64 47.45
N ALA A 321 28.17 10.65 46.58
CA ALA A 321 28.62 9.56 45.69
C ALA A 321 29.53 8.53 46.39
N SER A 322 29.63 7.31 45.86
CA SER A 322 30.91 6.59 45.65
C SER A 322 30.73 5.31 44.83
N ALA A 323 31.72 5.01 43.97
CA ALA A 323 31.92 3.79 43.20
C ALA A 323 32.74 2.73 43.96
N SER A 324 32.71 1.47 43.48
CA SER A 324 33.75 0.40 43.60
C SER A 324 33.13 -0.99 43.33
N THR A 325 33.27 -1.59 42.13
CA THR A 325 34.22 -2.67 41.75
C THR A 325 34.22 -3.97 42.58
N SER A 326 33.90 -5.10 41.95
CA SER A 326 34.73 -6.33 41.89
C SER A 326 34.17 -7.35 40.88
N ALA A 327 35.09 -8.13 40.31
CA ALA A 327 34.97 -8.94 39.09
C ALA A 327 35.05 -10.46 39.36
N VAL A 328 35.16 -11.23 38.25
CA VAL A 328 35.68 -12.62 38.06
C VAL A 328 34.58 -13.72 38.00
N SER A 329 34.09 -14.18 36.82
CA SER A 329 34.63 -15.07 35.73
C SER A 329 34.31 -16.59 35.96
N PRO A 330 34.58 -17.52 35.01
CA PRO A 330 33.67 -17.97 33.94
C PRO A 330 33.45 -19.52 33.94
N ILE A 331 32.54 -20.05 33.11
CA ILE A 331 32.57 -21.47 32.73
C ILE A 331 32.48 -21.61 31.20
N VAL A 332 33.49 -22.28 30.66
CA VAL A 332 33.67 -22.75 29.29
C VAL A 332 33.74 -24.27 29.37
N THR A 333 33.11 -25.01 28.46
CA THR A 333 33.51 -26.37 27.99
C THR A 333 32.49 -26.80 26.92
N SER A 334 32.80 -26.68 25.62
CA SER A 334 33.59 -27.58 24.75
C SER A 334 32.82 -28.82 24.26
N ALA A 335 32.66 -28.90 22.93
CA ALA A 335 32.23 -30.07 22.16
C ALA A 335 33.22 -31.24 22.25
N PRO A 336 32.79 -32.44 21.81
CA PRO A 336 33.58 -33.15 20.81
C PRO A 336 32.75 -33.87 19.73
N ALA A 337 33.37 -34.04 18.55
CA ALA A 337 33.12 -35.10 17.57
C ALA A 337 34.47 -35.86 17.36
N PRO A 338 34.61 -36.95 16.57
CA PRO A 338 33.66 -37.72 15.75
C PRO A 338 33.79 -39.27 15.87
N THR A 339 32.95 -40.05 15.15
CA THR A 339 33.30 -41.16 14.21
C THR A 339 32.21 -42.25 14.06
N GLY A 340 31.88 -42.60 12.81
CA GLY A 340 31.70 -43.99 12.36
C GLY A 340 30.31 -44.66 12.34
N GLY A 341 29.69 -44.77 11.15
CA GLY A 341 29.33 -46.06 10.52
C GLY A 341 28.02 -46.81 10.86
N SER A 342 27.20 -46.99 9.81
CA SER A 342 26.29 -48.11 9.47
C SER A 342 24.83 -48.19 9.99
N ASN A 343 23.93 -48.08 8.99
CA ASN A 343 22.69 -48.82 8.67
C ASN A 343 21.55 -49.00 9.71
N VAL A 344 20.31 -48.63 9.29
CA VAL A 344 19.10 -49.49 9.09
C VAL A 344 17.77 -48.74 9.39
N ILE A 345 17.00 -48.51 8.30
CA ILE A 345 15.53 -48.67 8.04
C ILE A 345 14.44 -47.85 8.80
N THR A 346 13.42 -47.47 8.01
CA THR A 346 12.02 -47.02 8.29
C THR A 346 11.85 -45.56 8.74
N ASP A 347 10.88 -44.77 8.28
CA ASP A 347 9.58 -45.05 7.67
C ASP A 347 9.10 -43.81 6.88
N MET A 348 8.37 -44.00 5.78
CA MET A 348 7.67 -42.92 5.08
C MET A 348 6.27 -42.80 5.70
N ILE A 349 5.91 -41.61 6.19
CA ILE A 349 4.50 -41.27 6.42
C ILE A 349 4.23 -39.95 5.71
N THR A 350 3.42 -40.08 4.67
CA THR A 350 2.76 -39.01 3.93
C THR A 350 1.34 -38.90 4.48
N ASP A 351 1.01 -37.82 5.18
CA ASP A 351 -0.38 -37.49 5.52
C ASP A 351 -0.86 -36.34 4.62
N TYR A 352 -1.70 -36.69 3.65
CA TYR A 352 -2.61 -35.77 2.96
C TYR A 352 -3.97 -35.88 3.64
N VAL A 353 -4.45 -34.79 4.23
CA VAL A 353 -5.84 -34.67 4.69
C VAL A 353 -6.67 -34.10 3.55
N THR A 354 -7.59 -34.92 3.02
CA THR A 354 -8.67 -34.49 2.12
C THR A 354 -9.94 -34.36 2.94
N VAL A 355 -10.57 -33.16 2.92
CA VAL A 355 -11.90 -32.94 3.48
C VAL A 355 -12.90 -33.07 2.34
N THR A 356 -13.76 -34.09 2.40
CA THR A 356 -14.95 -34.20 1.55
C THR A 356 -16.17 -34.22 2.47
N ASP A 357 -16.93 -33.13 2.44
CA ASP A 357 -18.26 -33.07 3.05
C ASP A 357 -19.25 -33.85 2.17
N VAL A 358 -19.90 -34.86 2.77
CA VAL A 358 -20.99 -35.62 2.16
C VAL A 358 -22.30 -35.19 2.81
N VAL A 359 -23.10 -34.41 2.09
CA VAL A 359 -24.50 -34.12 2.44
C VAL A 359 -25.36 -35.31 2.02
N THR A 360 -26.02 -35.96 2.98
CA THR A 360 -26.92 -37.10 2.73
C THR A 360 -28.34 -36.57 2.56
N VAL A 361 -28.95 -36.77 1.38
CA VAL A 361 -30.39 -36.53 1.16
C VAL A 361 -31.11 -37.87 1.24
N THR A 362 -32.02 -38.00 2.21
CA THR A 362 -32.92 -39.15 2.37
C THR A 362 -34.17 -38.93 1.52
N VAL A 363 -34.48 -39.86 0.61
CA VAL A 363 -35.78 -39.92 -0.08
C VAL A 363 -36.54 -41.12 0.45
N THR A 364 -37.72 -40.87 1.00
CA THR A 364 -38.64 -41.89 1.52
C THR A 364 -39.68 -42.31 0.46
N ALA A 365 -39.84 -43.65 0.39
CA ALA A 365 -40.89 -44.48 -0.19
C ALA A 365 -41.11 -44.43 -1.71
#